data_AF-A0AAN1Q3Y0-F1
#
_entry.id   AF-A0AAN1Q3Y0-F1
#
_cell.length_a   1.000
_cell.length_b   1.000
_cell.length_c   1.000
_cell.angle_alpha   90.00
_cell.angle_beta   90.00
_cell.angle_gamma   90.00
#
_symmetry.space_group_name_H-M   'P 1'
#
loop_
_entity.id
_entity.type
_entity.pdbx_description
1 polymer ?
#
loop_
_entity_poly.entity_id
_entity_poly.type
_entity_poly.pdbx_seq_one_letter_code
_entity_poly.pdbx_strand_id
1 'polypeptide(L)'
;MGRKGTRYSEEDKLFYIKLVQDGMSANAIEREYGVKRDQVLQWVERFNTGGIDALRRRPQRTYTPELMLEVVQAYLAGGTSYPQLARQYNIPNNSVIFQWVKRYTSGKSLKTTRRTTRMKNGRKTEQVERIEIAQWVIANEMDYVGATTHFNVSYGQVYAWVKKFKQGGPDALADRRGKAKEANGQLIEMELKDLEIKRLKARLAHVSTEVAVLKKLQEFERIDAQQKKNISQFKHSRKK
;
A
#
# COMPACT_ATOMS: atom_id res chain seq x y z
N MET A 1 12.30 6.32 -5.02
CA MET A 1 12.20 7.34 -6.08
C MET A 1 12.16 6.65 -7.44
N GLY A 2 11.05 6.78 -8.17
CA GLY A 2 10.92 6.17 -9.51
C GLY A 2 11.72 6.96 -10.54
N ARG A 3 12.46 6.27 -11.42
CA ARG A 3 13.13 6.90 -12.56
C ARG A 3 12.05 7.45 -13.51
N LYS A 4 11.84 8.76 -13.53
CA LYS A 4 10.96 9.49 -14.46
C LYS A 4 11.59 9.47 -15.85
N GLY A 5 11.42 8.36 -16.57
CA GLY A 5 11.97 8.16 -17.90
C GLY A 5 11.21 8.85 -19.04
N THR A 6 10.15 9.60 -18.74
CA THR A 6 9.28 10.21 -19.75
C THR A 6 8.81 11.58 -19.28
N ARG A 7 9.69 12.57 -19.27
CA ARG A 7 9.27 13.97 -19.14
C ARG A 7 8.98 14.62 -20.51
N TYR A 8 9.58 14.10 -21.58
CA TYR A 8 9.51 14.69 -22.92
C TYR A 8 9.14 13.61 -23.94
N SER A 9 8.09 13.89 -24.72
CA SER A 9 7.60 13.08 -25.84
C SER A 9 8.58 13.12 -27.03
N GLU A 10 8.32 12.34 -28.09
CA GLU A 10 9.10 12.46 -29.33
C GLU A 10 8.88 13.82 -30.00
N GLU A 11 7.63 14.31 -29.97
CA GLU A 11 7.24 15.62 -30.49
C GLU A 11 7.93 16.77 -29.74
N ASP A 12 7.98 16.70 -28.40
CA ASP A 12 8.64 17.70 -27.57
C ASP A 12 10.13 17.81 -27.95
N LYS A 13 10.80 16.66 -28.12
CA LYS A 13 12.22 16.64 -28.51
C LYS A 13 12.43 17.29 -29.88
N LEU A 14 11.58 16.98 -30.85
CA LEU A 14 11.65 17.55 -32.19
C LEU A 14 11.40 19.06 -32.18
N PHE A 15 10.46 19.52 -31.36
CA PHE A 15 10.22 20.95 -31.15
C PHE A 15 11.48 21.67 -30.67
N TYR A 16 12.13 21.18 -29.62
CA TYR A 16 13.36 21.81 -29.11
C TYR A 16 14.55 21.70 -30.08
N ILE A 17 14.69 20.59 -30.81
CA ILE A 17 15.73 20.46 -31.85
C ILE A 17 15.52 21.51 -32.94
N LYS A 18 14.27 21.70 -33.39
CA LYS A 18 13.93 22.69 -34.41
C LYS A 18 14.27 24.11 -33.95
N LEU A 19 13.93 24.47 -32.71
CA LEU A 19 14.32 25.78 -32.15
C LEU A 19 15.83 26.02 -32.20
N VAL A 20 16.64 24.99 -31.93
CA VAL A 20 18.11 25.10 -32.05
C VAL A 20 18.54 25.27 -33.50
N GLN A 21 17.92 24.56 -34.44
CA GLN A 21 18.19 24.70 -35.88
C GLN A 21 17.79 26.08 -36.41
N ASP A 22 16.73 26.67 -35.87
CA ASP A 22 16.25 28.02 -36.18
C ASP A 22 17.12 29.12 -35.53
N GLY A 23 18.20 28.75 -34.84
CA GLY A 23 19.21 29.68 -34.31
C GLY A 23 19.10 29.99 -32.82
N MET A 24 18.15 29.39 -32.10
CA MET A 24 18.02 29.58 -30.66
C MET A 24 19.10 28.80 -29.91
N SER A 25 19.80 29.45 -28.97
CA SER A 25 20.79 28.75 -28.15
C SER A 25 20.12 27.79 -27.15
N ALA A 26 20.76 26.64 -26.88
CA ALA A 26 20.28 25.69 -25.87
C ALA A 26 20.17 26.31 -24.46
N ASN A 27 20.92 27.38 -24.17
CA ASN A 27 20.81 28.16 -22.93
C ASN A 27 19.50 28.96 -22.86
N ALA A 28 19.06 29.52 -23.98
CA ALA A 28 17.78 30.24 -24.06
C ALA A 28 16.61 29.26 -23.85
N ILE A 29 16.68 28.07 -24.46
CA ILE A 29 15.68 27.02 -24.28
C ILE A 29 15.57 26.58 -22.81
N GLU A 30 16.70 26.50 -22.09
CA GLU A 30 16.67 26.20 -20.65
C GLU A 30 15.98 27.28 -19.82
N ARG A 31 16.21 28.55 -20.14
CA ARG A 31 15.59 29.68 -19.42
C ARG A 31 14.09 29.79 -19.70
N GLU A 32 13.68 29.54 -20.94
CA GLU A 32 12.30 29.75 -21.39
C GLU A 32 11.40 28.52 -21.13
N TYR A 33 11.92 27.31 -21.35
CA TYR A 33 11.15 26.07 -21.28
C TYR A 33 11.57 25.15 -20.11
N GLY A 34 12.61 25.51 -19.35
CA GLY A 34 13.08 24.73 -18.20
C GLY A 34 13.70 23.38 -18.59
N VAL A 35 14.10 23.21 -19.85
CA VAL A 35 14.77 22.00 -20.36
C VAL A 35 16.28 22.21 -20.28
N LYS A 36 16.99 21.35 -19.53
CA LYS A 36 18.43 21.49 -19.34
C LYS A 36 19.18 21.55 -20.67
N ARG A 37 20.10 22.52 -20.82
CA ARG A 37 20.98 22.69 -21.98
C ARG A 37 21.58 21.36 -22.46
N ASP A 38 22.18 20.60 -21.56
CA ASP A 38 22.88 19.35 -21.92
C ASP A 38 21.95 18.30 -22.50
N GLN A 39 20.69 18.31 -22.09
CA GLN A 39 19.68 17.39 -22.60
C GLN A 39 19.26 17.76 -24.02
N VAL A 40 19.08 19.06 -24.29
CA VAL A 40 18.79 19.57 -25.64
C VAL A 40 19.95 19.28 -26.59
N LEU A 41 21.20 19.54 -26.17
CA LEU A 41 22.39 19.25 -26.97
C LEU A 41 22.52 17.75 -27.30
N GLN A 42 22.25 16.87 -26.33
CA GLN A 42 22.23 15.41 -26.59
C GLN A 42 21.14 14.99 -27.58
N TRP A 43 19.98 15.66 -27.58
CA TRP A 43 18.94 15.39 -28.58
C TRP A 43 19.37 15.84 -29.97
N VAL A 44 19.96 17.03 -30.10
CA VAL A 44 20.48 17.55 -31.37
C VAL A 44 21.57 16.62 -31.93
N GLU A 45 22.54 16.21 -31.12
CA GLU A 45 23.60 15.29 -31.53
C GLU A 45 23.05 13.93 -32.01
N ARG A 46 22.10 13.35 -31.27
CA ARG A 46 21.45 12.09 -31.66
C ARG A 46 20.66 12.24 -32.95
N PHE A 47 19.94 13.34 -33.10
CA PHE A 47 19.18 13.61 -34.32
C PHE A 47 20.10 13.76 -35.54
N ASN A 48 21.22 14.46 -35.39
CA ASN A 48 22.20 14.61 -36.47
C ASN A 48 22.87 13.29 -36.88
N THR A 49 23.04 12.36 -35.93
CA THR A 49 23.73 11.07 -36.19
C THR A 49 22.82 9.98 -36.76
N GLY A 50 21.52 9.99 -36.43
CA GLY A 50 20.62 8.90 -36.83
C GLY A 50 19.16 9.30 -36.95
N GLY A 51 18.88 10.58 -37.15
CA GLY A 51 17.54 11.12 -37.35
C GLY A 51 16.59 10.85 -36.19
N ILE A 52 15.31 10.73 -36.51
CA ILE A 52 14.23 10.52 -35.55
C ILE A 52 14.42 9.20 -34.78
N ASP A 53 14.91 8.14 -35.44
CA ASP A 53 15.10 6.83 -34.81
C ASP A 53 16.15 6.84 -33.70
N ALA A 54 17.14 7.74 -33.77
CA ALA A 54 18.13 7.91 -32.71
C ALA A 54 17.60 8.63 -31.47
N LEU A 55 16.48 9.37 -31.59
CA LEU A 55 15.80 10.01 -30.46
C LEU A 55 14.93 9.04 -29.66
N ARG A 56 14.59 7.90 -30.27
CA ARG A 56 13.81 6.84 -29.65
C ARG A 56 14.61 6.17 -28.54
N ARG A 57 13.93 5.79 -27.48
CA ARG A 57 14.55 5.03 -26.41
C ARG A 57 14.91 3.65 -26.96
N ARG A 58 16.20 3.33 -26.99
CA ARG A 58 16.65 1.97 -27.33
C ARG A 58 15.97 0.98 -26.38
N PRO A 59 15.31 -0.07 -26.89
CA PRO A 59 14.71 -1.08 -26.04
C PRO A 59 15.82 -1.69 -25.17
N GLN A 60 15.50 -1.95 -23.91
CA GLN A 60 16.44 -2.63 -23.02
C GLN A 60 16.63 -4.05 -23.55
N ARG A 61 17.86 -4.38 -23.97
CA ARG A 61 18.18 -5.76 -24.37
C ARG A 61 18.01 -6.68 -23.17
N THR A 62 17.14 -7.66 -23.32
CA THR A 62 16.95 -8.77 -22.39
C THR A 62 17.61 -10.01 -22.98
N TYR A 63 18.41 -10.68 -22.17
CA TYR A 63 19.02 -11.95 -22.56
C TYR A 63 18.29 -13.08 -21.82
N THR A 64 18.08 -14.19 -22.51
CA THR A 64 17.47 -15.37 -21.90
C THR A 64 18.46 -16.04 -20.93
N PRO A 65 17.99 -16.66 -19.84
CA PRO A 65 18.87 -17.39 -18.92
C PRO A 65 19.72 -18.46 -19.63
N GLU A 66 19.17 -19.08 -20.67
CA GLU A 66 19.80 -20.12 -21.48
C GLU A 66 21.00 -19.55 -22.24
N LEU A 67 20.82 -18.42 -22.93
CA LEU A 67 21.90 -17.72 -23.62
C LEU A 67 22.98 -17.23 -22.65
N MET A 68 22.57 -16.69 -21.49
CA MET A 68 23.54 -16.26 -20.48
C MET A 68 24.41 -17.42 -19.99
N LEU A 69 23.79 -18.60 -19.79
CA LEU A 69 24.49 -19.79 -19.32
C LEU A 69 25.47 -20.31 -20.38
N GLU A 70 25.04 -20.37 -21.64
CA GLU A 70 25.88 -20.78 -22.78
C GLU A 70 27.15 -19.90 -22.87
N VAL A 71 26.97 -18.58 -22.84
CA VAL A 71 28.10 -17.62 -22.91
C VAL A 71 29.05 -17.77 -21.71
N VAL A 72 28.51 -18.03 -20.51
CA VAL A 72 29.33 -18.25 -19.32
C VAL A 72 30.11 -19.56 -19.42
N GLN A 73 29.48 -20.64 -19.91
CA GLN A 73 30.16 -21.92 -20.12
C GLN A 73 31.25 -21.82 -21.18
N ALA A 74 31.00 -21.11 -22.28
CA ALA A 74 31.99 -20.85 -23.32
C ALA A 74 33.20 -20.06 -22.79
N TYR A 75 32.99 -19.15 -21.83
CA TYR A 75 34.09 -18.47 -21.14
C TYR A 75 34.88 -19.43 -20.22
N LEU A 76 34.17 -20.26 -19.45
CA LEU A 76 34.80 -21.20 -18.51
C LEU A 76 35.54 -22.35 -19.19
N ALA A 77 35.13 -22.74 -20.39
CA ALA A 77 35.83 -23.71 -21.23
C ALA A 77 37.23 -23.23 -21.66
N GLY A 78 37.53 -21.94 -21.51
CA GLY A 78 38.81 -21.33 -21.88
C GLY A 78 38.89 -21.01 -23.38
N GLY A 79 40.00 -20.40 -23.80
CA GLY A 79 40.26 -20.09 -25.21
C GLY A 79 39.43 -18.94 -25.81
N THR A 80 38.60 -18.27 -25.01
CA THR A 80 37.84 -17.07 -25.42
C THR A 80 38.08 -15.90 -24.46
N SER A 81 37.85 -14.69 -24.93
CA SER A 81 37.89 -13.47 -24.11
C SER A 81 36.53 -12.77 -24.09
N TYR A 82 36.26 -11.93 -23.08
CA TYR A 82 35.00 -11.19 -23.02
C TYR A 82 34.70 -10.36 -24.30
N PRO A 83 35.67 -9.65 -24.91
CA PRO A 83 35.43 -8.97 -26.17
C PRO A 83 35.09 -9.92 -27.33
N GLN A 84 35.72 -11.10 -27.38
CA GLN A 84 35.46 -12.10 -28.41
C GLN A 84 34.05 -12.69 -28.30
N LEU A 85 33.65 -13.09 -27.08
CA LEU A 85 32.28 -13.54 -26.81
C LEU A 85 31.25 -12.43 -27.09
N ALA A 86 31.58 -11.18 -26.77
CA ALA A 86 30.73 -10.04 -27.08
C ALA A 86 30.46 -9.89 -28.58
N ARG A 87 31.47 -10.10 -29.43
CA ARG A 87 31.30 -10.09 -30.89
C ARG A 87 30.50 -11.30 -31.38
N GLN A 88 30.84 -12.50 -30.91
CA GLN A 88 30.19 -13.75 -31.32
C GLN A 88 28.69 -13.77 -31.02
N TYR A 89 28.31 -13.30 -29.84
CA TYR A 89 26.92 -13.29 -29.38
C TYR A 89 26.20 -11.95 -29.60
N ASN A 90 26.81 -11.03 -30.36
CA ASN A 90 26.27 -9.68 -30.64
C ASN A 90 25.85 -8.91 -29.36
N ILE A 91 26.66 -9.01 -28.32
CA ILE A 91 26.48 -8.32 -27.04
C ILE A 91 27.30 -7.02 -27.10
N PRO A 92 26.66 -5.82 -27.13
CA PRO A 92 27.38 -4.57 -27.39
C PRO A 92 28.37 -4.18 -26.28
N ASN A 93 28.16 -4.68 -25.07
CA ASN A 93 28.96 -4.36 -23.91
C ASN A 93 29.50 -5.64 -23.26
N ASN A 94 30.80 -5.89 -23.42
CA ASN A 94 31.49 -7.05 -22.83
C ASN A 94 31.42 -7.10 -21.29
N SER A 95 31.20 -5.95 -20.63
CA SER A 95 31.08 -5.88 -19.16
C SER A 95 29.84 -6.63 -18.67
N VAL A 96 28.83 -6.77 -19.53
CA VAL A 96 27.64 -7.59 -19.26
C VAL A 96 28.02 -9.07 -19.11
N ILE A 97 28.92 -9.56 -19.95
CA ILE A 97 29.40 -10.96 -19.89
C ILE A 97 30.24 -11.18 -18.63
N PHE A 98 31.14 -10.24 -18.31
CA PHE A 98 31.88 -10.27 -17.04
C PHE A 98 30.94 -10.35 -15.83
N GLN A 99 29.85 -9.58 -15.82
CA GLN A 99 28.85 -9.63 -14.75
C GLN A 99 28.15 -10.99 -14.68
N TRP A 100 27.85 -11.63 -15.81
CA TRP A 100 27.27 -12.98 -15.83
C TRP A 100 28.23 -14.00 -15.23
N VAL A 101 29.48 -14.04 -15.70
CA VAL A 101 30.51 -14.94 -15.18
C VAL A 101 30.70 -14.72 -13.68
N LYS A 102 30.86 -13.47 -13.24
CA LYS A 102 31.01 -13.13 -11.82
C LYS A 102 29.83 -13.61 -10.97
N ARG A 103 28.59 -13.49 -11.46
CA ARG A 103 27.41 -13.96 -10.74
C ARG A 103 27.39 -15.48 -10.65
N TYR A 104 27.68 -16.16 -11.77
CA TYR A 104 27.74 -17.61 -11.83
C TYR A 104 28.80 -18.19 -10.89
N THR A 105 30.03 -17.67 -10.94
CA THR A 105 31.13 -18.13 -10.06
C THR A 105 30.89 -17.82 -8.58
N SER A 106 30.10 -16.79 -8.28
CA SER A 106 29.69 -16.46 -6.90
C SER A 106 28.49 -17.28 -6.41
N GLY A 107 28.03 -18.30 -7.15
CA GLY A 107 26.85 -19.11 -6.81
C GLY A 107 25.52 -18.35 -6.90
N LYS A 108 25.48 -17.18 -7.53
CA LYS A 108 24.27 -16.36 -7.68
C LYS A 108 23.56 -16.71 -8.97
N SER A 109 22.22 -16.75 -8.93
CA SER A 109 21.41 -16.95 -10.13
C SER A 109 21.71 -15.88 -11.21
N LEU A 110 21.86 -16.32 -12.45
CA LEU A 110 22.03 -15.47 -13.64
C LEU A 110 20.76 -14.67 -13.96
N LYS A 111 19.59 -15.10 -13.46
CA LYS A 111 18.34 -14.36 -13.63
C LYS A 111 18.51 -12.96 -13.04
N THR A 112 18.26 -11.93 -13.85
CA THR A 112 17.98 -10.60 -13.30
C THR A 112 16.60 -10.70 -12.68
N THR A 113 16.55 -11.09 -11.41
CA THR A 113 15.36 -10.90 -10.60
C THR A 113 15.20 -9.40 -10.46
N ARG A 114 14.64 -8.72 -11.48
CA ARG A 114 13.73 -7.62 -11.19
C ARG A 114 12.86 -8.21 -10.09
N ARG A 115 12.93 -7.68 -8.87
CA ARG A 115 12.15 -8.14 -7.72
C ARG A 115 10.67 -8.07 -8.07
N THR A 116 10.20 -9.07 -8.80
CA THR A 116 8.84 -9.55 -8.84
C THR A 116 8.75 -10.58 -7.74
N THR A 117 9.15 -10.21 -6.52
CA THR A 117 8.37 -10.69 -5.39
C THR A 117 6.98 -10.10 -5.64
N ARG A 118 6.18 -10.82 -6.44
CA ARG A 118 4.74 -10.63 -6.51
C ARG A 118 4.33 -10.76 -5.05
N MET A 119 4.18 -9.62 -4.38
CA MET A 119 3.72 -9.63 -3.00
C MET A 119 2.46 -10.49 -3.03
N LYS A 120 2.39 -11.51 -2.17
CA LYS A 120 1.15 -12.26 -2.03
C LYS A 120 0.10 -11.20 -1.72
N ASN A 121 -0.81 -10.97 -2.66
CA ASN A 121 -1.90 -10.03 -2.43
C ASN A 121 -2.60 -10.53 -1.18
N GLY A 122 -2.58 -9.73 -0.10
CA GLY A 122 -3.29 -10.08 1.12
C GLY A 122 -4.76 -10.35 0.79
N ARG A 123 -5.43 -11.12 1.65
CA ARG A 123 -6.89 -11.34 1.57
C ARG A 123 -7.59 -10.01 1.28
N LYS A 124 -8.50 -10.02 0.30
CA LYS A 124 -9.37 -8.86 0.04
C LYS A 124 -10.24 -8.67 1.28
N THR A 125 -10.26 -7.46 1.82
CA THR A 125 -11.04 -7.10 3.01
C THR A 125 -11.94 -5.93 2.67
N GLU A 126 -13.19 -6.02 3.11
CA GLU A 126 -14.20 -4.96 2.96
C GLU A 126 -14.01 -3.88 4.03
N GLN A 127 -14.52 -2.66 3.79
CA GLN A 127 -14.40 -1.57 4.78
C GLN A 127 -15.09 -1.94 6.11
N VAL A 128 -16.26 -2.58 6.02
CA VAL A 128 -17.03 -3.03 7.19
C VAL A 128 -16.22 -4.02 8.03
N GLU A 129 -15.57 -5.01 7.40
CA GLU A 129 -14.70 -5.98 8.05
C GLU A 129 -13.52 -5.29 8.77
N ARG A 130 -12.92 -4.27 8.15
CA ARG A 130 -11.83 -3.49 8.77
C ARG A 130 -12.30 -2.70 10.00
N ILE A 131 -13.52 -2.15 9.94
CA ILE A 131 -14.13 -1.43 11.07
C ILE A 131 -14.40 -2.39 12.22
N GLU A 132 -14.99 -3.55 11.92
CA GLU A 132 -15.25 -4.60 12.89
C GLU A 132 -13.97 -5.06 13.59
N ILE A 133 -12.90 -5.34 12.83
CA ILE A 133 -11.59 -5.71 13.38
C ILE A 133 -11.04 -4.61 14.29
N ALA A 134 -11.13 -3.35 13.86
CA ALA A 134 -10.63 -2.23 14.65
C ALA A 134 -11.39 -2.06 15.97
N GLN A 135 -12.72 -2.18 15.94
CA GLN A 135 -13.57 -2.13 17.12
C GLN A 135 -13.32 -3.33 18.05
N TRP A 136 -13.17 -4.53 17.48
CA TRP A 136 -12.86 -5.74 18.24
C TRP A 136 -11.55 -5.60 19.01
N VAL A 137 -10.49 -5.09 18.36
CA VAL A 137 -9.19 -4.85 19.05
C VAL A 137 -9.33 -3.83 20.17
N ILE A 138 -10.11 -2.76 19.97
CA ILE A 138 -10.34 -1.74 21.01
C ILE A 138 -11.14 -2.31 22.19
N ALA A 139 -12.12 -3.18 21.90
CA ALA A 139 -12.93 -3.84 22.92
C ALA A 139 -12.15 -4.91 23.72
N ASN A 140 -11.18 -5.58 23.08
CA ASN A 140 -10.33 -6.60 23.69
C ASN A 140 -8.98 -6.03 24.15
N GLU A 141 -8.97 -4.84 24.76
CA GLU A 141 -7.78 -4.25 25.40
C GLU A 141 -6.53 -4.15 24.52
N MET A 142 -6.73 -3.89 23.22
CA MET A 142 -5.67 -3.81 22.22
C MET A 142 -5.00 -5.17 21.91
N ASP A 143 -5.72 -6.29 22.03
CA ASP A 143 -5.23 -7.61 21.63
C ASP A 143 -5.12 -7.76 20.09
N TYR A 144 -4.01 -7.27 19.55
CA TYR A 144 -3.70 -7.41 18.13
C TYR A 144 -3.45 -8.85 17.70
N VAL A 145 -2.88 -9.68 18.59
CA VAL A 145 -2.53 -11.08 18.25
C VAL A 145 -3.80 -11.91 18.17
N GLY A 146 -4.71 -11.77 19.13
CA GLY A 146 -6.04 -12.39 19.08
C GLY A 146 -6.79 -12.00 17.82
N ALA A 147 -6.72 -10.72 17.41
CA ALA A 147 -7.36 -10.26 16.18
C ALA A 147 -6.76 -10.92 14.92
N THR A 148 -5.45 -11.17 14.87
CA THR A 148 -4.85 -11.88 13.73
C THR A 148 -5.36 -13.30 13.59
N THR A 149 -5.54 -14.00 14.71
CA THR A 149 -6.05 -15.38 14.75
C THR A 149 -7.54 -15.42 14.44
N HIS A 150 -8.33 -14.53 15.06
CA HIS A 150 -9.78 -14.48 14.94
C HIS A 150 -10.25 -14.14 13.52
N PHE A 151 -9.60 -13.17 12.87
CA PHE A 151 -10.00 -12.67 11.55
C PHE A 151 -9.11 -13.17 10.41
N ASN A 152 -8.09 -13.97 10.69
CA ASN A 152 -7.11 -14.49 9.71
C ASN A 152 -6.52 -13.38 8.83
N VAL A 153 -6.03 -12.33 9.47
CA VAL A 153 -5.45 -11.13 8.85
C VAL A 153 -4.05 -10.88 9.40
N SER A 154 -3.19 -10.25 8.60
CA SER A 154 -1.83 -9.97 9.05
C SER A 154 -1.82 -8.93 10.18
N TYR A 155 -0.97 -9.14 11.18
CA TYR A 155 -0.72 -8.20 12.28
C TYR A 155 -0.53 -6.76 11.80
N GLY A 156 0.29 -6.56 10.76
CA GLY A 156 0.57 -5.23 10.21
C GLY A 156 -0.68 -4.55 9.61
N GLN A 157 -1.63 -5.33 9.08
CA GLN A 157 -2.90 -4.81 8.60
C GLN A 157 -3.80 -4.37 9.76
N VAL A 158 -3.94 -5.22 10.78
CA VAL A 158 -4.73 -4.92 11.99
C VAL A 158 -4.22 -3.64 12.66
N TYR A 159 -2.91 -3.54 12.88
CA TYR A 159 -2.30 -2.35 13.47
C TYR A 159 -2.58 -1.09 12.64
N ALA A 160 -2.41 -1.17 11.32
CA ALA A 160 -2.66 -0.04 10.43
C ALA A 160 -4.14 0.40 10.44
N TRP A 161 -5.07 -0.55 10.51
CA TRP A 161 -6.50 -0.24 10.59
C TRP A 161 -6.86 0.40 11.93
N VAL A 162 -6.45 -0.19 13.04
CA VAL A 162 -6.71 0.37 14.38
C VAL A 162 -6.14 1.78 14.52
N LYS A 163 -4.92 2.00 14.00
CA LYS A 163 -4.29 3.34 14.00
C LYS A 163 -5.10 4.36 13.21
N LYS A 164 -5.55 4.02 11.99
CA LYS A 164 -6.40 4.90 11.16
C LYS A 164 -7.75 5.16 11.80
N PHE A 165 -8.36 4.13 12.38
CA PHE A 165 -9.63 4.20 13.07
C PHE A 165 -9.56 5.17 14.27
N LYS A 166 -8.49 5.13 15.06
CA LYS A 166 -8.28 6.09 16.16
C LYS A 166 -8.09 7.54 15.67
N GLN A 167 -7.54 7.73 14.49
CA GLN A 167 -7.23 9.06 13.94
C GLN A 167 -8.41 9.71 13.21
N GLY A 168 -9.28 8.93 12.57
CA GLY A 168 -10.35 9.48 11.72
C GLY A 168 -11.60 8.61 11.65
N GLY A 169 -11.81 7.73 12.63
CA GLY A 169 -13.00 6.91 12.75
C GLY A 169 -13.19 5.88 11.62
N PRO A 170 -14.44 5.38 11.45
CA PRO A 170 -14.79 4.40 10.43
C PRO A 170 -14.44 4.83 8.99
N ASP A 171 -14.57 6.12 8.68
CA ASP A 171 -14.35 6.68 7.34
C ASP A 171 -12.87 6.68 6.92
N ALA A 172 -11.95 6.67 7.88
CA ALA A 172 -10.52 6.57 7.63
C ALA A 172 -10.09 5.19 7.12
N LEU A 173 -10.97 4.18 7.21
CA LEU A 173 -10.74 2.82 6.72
C LEU A 173 -11.28 2.57 5.30
N ALA A 174 -11.98 3.56 4.72
CA ALA A 174 -12.45 3.52 3.35
C ALA A 174 -11.29 3.34 2.35
N ASP A 175 -11.46 2.44 1.39
CA ASP A 175 -10.50 2.29 0.30
C ASP A 175 -10.68 3.43 -0.71
N ARG A 176 -9.77 4.40 -0.68
CA ARG A 176 -9.74 5.53 -1.61
C ARG A 176 -8.72 5.37 -2.74
N ARG A 177 -8.18 4.15 -2.95
CA ARG A 177 -7.25 3.91 -4.06
C ARG A 177 -7.95 4.12 -5.40
N GLY A 178 -7.43 5.03 -6.21
CA GLY A 178 -7.94 5.31 -7.55
C GLY A 178 -9.16 6.23 -7.61
N LYS A 179 -9.68 6.71 -6.47
CA LYS A 179 -10.75 7.72 -6.43
C LYS A 179 -10.15 9.07 -6.05
N ALA A 180 -10.43 10.10 -6.86
CA ALA A 180 -10.02 11.46 -6.57
C ALA A 180 -10.63 11.93 -5.23
N LYS A 181 -9.98 12.88 -4.54
CA LYS A 181 -10.60 13.56 -3.40
C LYS A 181 -11.81 14.35 -3.92
N GLU A 182 -13.00 13.78 -3.85
CA GLU A 182 -14.21 14.58 -4.08
C GLU A 182 -14.46 15.40 -2.82
N ALA A 183 -14.20 16.71 -2.96
CA ALA A 183 -14.89 17.70 -2.15
C ALA A 183 -16.39 17.51 -2.41
N ASN A 184 -17.20 17.39 -1.35
CA ASN A 184 -18.61 17.82 -1.24
C ASN A 184 -19.26 17.11 -0.04
N GLY A 185 -19.13 17.72 1.14
CA GLY A 185 -19.53 17.18 2.45
C GLY A 185 -20.99 17.44 2.84
N GLN A 186 -21.97 16.97 2.06
CA GLN A 186 -23.39 17.12 2.43
C GLN A 186 -24.17 15.80 2.52
N LEU A 187 -23.59 14.66 2.15
CA LEU A 187 -24.23 13.33 2.29
C LEU A 187 -23.75 12.51 3.52
N ILE A 188 -22.70 12.97 4.21
CA ILE A 188 -22.07 12.25 5.34
C ILE A 188 -22.75 12.55 6.69
N GLU A 189 -23.37 13.72 6.84
CA GLU A 189 -23.98 14.14 8.11
C GLU A 189 -25.19 13.27 8.48
N MET A 190 -25.98 12.85 7.49
CA MET A 190 -27.17 12.02 7.71
C MET A 190 -26.78 10.60 8.13
N GLU A 191 -25.79 9.99 7.46
CA GLU A 191 -25.30 8.66 7.81
C GLU A 191 -24.57 8.62 9.17
N LEU A 192 -23.84 9.69 9.53
CA LEU A 192 -23.26 9.86 10.88
C LEU A 192 -24.35 10.01 11.95
N LYS A 193 -25.40 10.79 11.68
CA LYS A 193 -26.55 10.95 12.59
C LYS A 193 -27.26 9.61 12.78
N ASP A 194 -27.41 8.80 11.74
CA ASP A 194 -28.05 7.48 11.83
C ASP A 194 -27.23 6.50 12.69
N LEU A 195 -25.90 6.51 12.56
CA LEU A 195 -25.01 5.71 13.39
C LEU A 195 -25.05 6.17 14.86
N GLU A 196 -25.07 7.48 15.11
CA GLU A 196 -25.18 8.01 16.47
C GLU A 196 -26.56 7.73 17.08
N ILE A 197 -27.64 7.83 16.31
CA ILE A 197 -29.00 7.41 16.72
C ILE A 197 -29.00 5.93 17.09
N LYS A 198 -28.35 5.07 16.29
CA LYS A 198 -28.27 3.64 16.56
C LYS A 198 -27.49 3.35 17.85
N ARG A 199 -26.37 4.04 18.06
CA ARG A 199 -25.56 3.96 19.28
C ARG A 199 -26.32 4.44 20.52
N LEU A 200 -26.98 5.60 20.44
CA LEU A 200 -27.77 6.17 21.53
C LEU A 200 -28.96 5.27 21.89
N LYS A 201 -29.63 4.66 20.89
CA LYS A 201 -30.69 3.66 21.13
C LYS A 201 -30.17 2.42 21.84
N ALA A 202 -29.01 1.90 21.45
CA ALA A 202 -28.40 0.75 22.13
C ALA A 202 -28.01 1.08 23.58
N ARG A 203 -27.48 2.28 23.83
CA ARG A 203 -27.15 2.77 25.18
C ARG A 203 -28.42 2.91 26.03
N LEU A 204 -29.49 3.49 25.49
CA LEU A 204 -30.78 3.61 26.16
C LEU A 204 -31.37 2.25 26.51
N ALA A 205 -31.32 1.28 25.60
CA ALA A 205 -31.78 -0.07 25.86
C ALA A 205 -31.00 -0.73 27.01
N HIS A 206 -29.68 -0.61 27.02
CA HIS A 206 -28.84 -1.16 28.09
C HIS A 206 -29.15 -0.53 29.46
N VAL A 207 -29.16 0.81 29.56
CA VAL A 207 -29.48 1.50 30.82
C VAL A 207 -30.92 1.22 31.26
N SER A 208 -31.86 1.12 30.32
CA SER A 208 -33.25 0.74 30.62
C SER A 208 -33.34 -0.66 31.25
N THR A 209 -32.59 -1.63 30.73
CA THR A 209 -32.54 -2.97 31.31
C THR A 209 -31.89 -2.98 32.70
N GLU A 210 -30.83 -2.20 32.91
CA GLU A 210 -30.16 -2.07 34.20
C GLU A 210 -31.09 -1.46 35.26
N VAL A 211 -31.81 -0.38 34.92
CA VAL A 211 -32.82 0.23 35.79
C VAL A 211 -33.96 -0.74 36.09
N ALA A 212 -34.41 -1.54 35.11
CA ALA A 212 -35.46 -2.53 35.33
C ALA A 212 -35.01 -3.64 36.30
N VAL A 213 -33.76 -4.10 36.20
CA VAL A 213 -33.17 -5.06 37.14
C VAL A 213 -33.06 -4.46 38.54
N LEU A 214 -32.57 -3.22 38.67
CA LEU A 214 -32.47 -2.53 39.96
C LEU A 214 -33.84 -2.34 40.62
N LYS A 215 -34.89 -2.01 39.86
CA LYS A 215 -36.26 -1.92 40.39
C LYS A 215 -36.76 -3.26 40.92
N LYS A 216 -36.50 -4.36 40.20
CA LYS A 216 -36.85 -5.71 40.69
C LYS A 216 -36.08 -6.08 41.95
N LEU A 217 -34.79 -5.74 42.03
CA LEU A 217 -34.00 -5.98 43.25
C LEU A 217 -34.56 -5.21 44.45
N GLN A 218 -34.90 -3.93 44.29
CA GLN A 218 -35.55 -3.14 45.34
C GLN A 218 -36.90 -3.72 45.76
N GLU A 219 -37.66 -4.30 44.83
CA GLU A 219 -38.93 -4.95 45.12
C GLU A 219 -38.74 -6.23 45.96
N PHE A 220 -37.75 -7.07 45.61
CA PHE A 220 -37.37 -8.22 46.43
C PHE A 220 -36.91 -7.81 47.83
N GLU A 221 -36.08 -6.78 47.96
CA GLU A 221 -35.65 -6.26 49.26
C GLU A 221 -36.82 -5.76 50.12
N ARG A 222 -37.82 -5.10 49.50
CA ARG A 222 -39.04 -4.67 50.19
C ARG A 222 -39.88 -5.85 50.66
N ILE A 223 -40.05 -6.87 49.81
CA ILE A 223 -40.78 -8.10 50.15
C ILE A 223 -40.09 -8.85 51.30
N ASP A 224 -38.77 -9.00 51.25
CA ASP A 224 -37.97 -9.63 52.31
C ASP A 224 -38.04 -8.84 53.63
N ALA A 225 -37.97 -7.51 53.58
CA ALA A 225 -38.11 -6.67 54.75
C ALA A 225 -39.52 -6.78 55.37
N GLN A 226 -40.55 -6.94 54.55
CA GLN A 226 -41.93 -7.11 55.00
C GLN A 226 -42.18 -8.51 55.58
N GLN A 227 -41.60 -9.56 54.99
CA GLN A 227 -41.60 -10.91 55.58
C GLN A 227 -40.88 -10.94 56.92
N LYS A 228 -39.71 -10.31 57.05
CA LYS A 228 -38.97 -10.21 58.34
C LYS A 228 -39.77 -9.47 59.41
N LYS A 229 -40.47 -8.37 59.05
CA LYS A 229 -41.38 -7.65 59.97
C LYS A 229 -42.57 -8.51 60.40
N ASN A 230 -43.19 -9.24 59.48
CA ASN A 230 -44.30 -10.16 59.81
C ASN A 230 -43.85 -11.29 60.75
N ILE A 231 -42.66 -11.88 60.51
CA ILE A 231 -42.07 -12.91 61.39
C ILE A 231 -41.79 -12.35 62.80
N SER A 232 -41.35 -11.09 62.89
CA SER A 232 -41.13 -10.41 64.17
C SER A 232 -42.44 -10.15 64.93
N GLN A 233 -43.52 -9.78 64.25
CA GLN A 233 -44.83 -9.58 64.88
C GLN A 233 -45.43 -10.88 65.43
N PHE A 234 -45.19 -12.02 64.77
CA PHE A 234 -45.65 -13.33 65.26
C PHE A 234 -44.90 -13.82 66.51
N LYS A 235 -43.65 -13.38 66.74
CA LYS A 235 -42.85 -13.78 67.92
C LYS A 235 -43.24 -13.09 69.22
N HIS A 236 -44.14 -12.10 69.20
CA HIS A 236 -44.62 -11.40 70.41
C HIS A 236 -46.06 -11.79 70.81
N SER A 237 -46.64 -12.82 70.19
CA SER A 237 -47.93 -13.37 70.57
C SER A 237 -47.80 -14.81 71.08
N ARG A 238 -47.18 -14.99 72.25
CA ARG A 238 -47.54 -16.08 73.17
C ARG A 238 -47.82 -15.47 74.53
N LYS A 239 -49.12 -15.27 74.73
CA LYS A 239 -49.79 -14.85 75.97
C LYS A 239 -50.03 -16.09 76.85
N LYS A 240 -49.97 -15.83 78.16
CA LYS A 240 -50.43 -16.62 79.31
C LYS A 240 -49.55 -17.79 79.72
#